data_AF-A0A4U0MWA2-F1
#
_entry.id   AF-A0A4U0MWA2-F1
#
_cell.length_a   1.000
_cell.length_b   1.000
_cell.length_c   1.000
_cell.angle_alpha   90.00
_cell.angle_beta   90.00
_cell.angle_gamma   90.00
#
_symmetry.space_group_name_H-M   'P 1'
#
loop_
_entity.id
_entity.type
_entity.pdbx_description
1 polymer ?
#
loop_
_entity_poly.entity_id
_entity_poly.type
_entity_poly.pdbx_seq_one_letter_code
_entity_poly.pdbx_strand_id
1 'polypeptide(L)' 'MRPAIQLALQLSAELTRRSRFVDALQLGAAAINQATDAERAEIRQWLDDHTDDFIGRTD' A
#
# COMPACT_ATOMS: atom_id res chain seq x y z
N MET A 1 -8.35 9.99 -2.18
CA MET A 1 -8.38 8.75 -1.36
C MET A 1 -8.61 9.13 0.10
N ARG A 2 -9.41 8.37 0.86
CA ARG A 2 -9.59 8.63 2.30
C ARG A 2 -8.27 8.41 3.07
N PRO A 3 -7.96 9.22 4.10
CA PRO A 3 -6.69 9.14 4.84
C PRO A 3 -6.37 7.76 5.42
N ALA A 4 -7.39 7.00 5.84
CA ALA A 4 -7.21 5.66 6.40
C ALA A 4 -6.63 4.66 5.40
N ILE A 5 -7.05 4.73 4.12
CA ILE A 5 -6.54 3.85 3.06
C ILE A 5 -5.08 4.22 2.74
N GLN A 6 -4.78 5.52 2.64
CA GLN A 6 -3.42 5.99 2.40
C GLN A 6 -2.45 5.52 3.49
N LEU A 7 -2.85 5.67 4.76
CA LEU A 7 -2.05 5.24 5.90
C LEU A 7 -1.82 3.72 5.88
N ALA A 8 -2.84 2.93 5.55
CA ALA A 8 -2.72 1.48 5.44
C ALA A 8 -1.72 1.06 4.35
N LEU A 9 -1.72 1.75 3.20
CA LEU A 9 -0.77 1.47 2.12
C LEU A 9 0.67 1.86 2.50
N GLN A 10 0.87 3.01 3.16
CA GLN A 10 2.17 3.41 3.68
C GLN A 10 2.74 2.42 4.70
N LEU A 11 1.89 1.97 5.64
CA LEU A 11 2.27 0.97 6.63
C LEU A 11 2.56 -0.38 5.97
N SER A 12 1.81 -0.75 4.94
CA SER A 12 2.08 -1.96 4.13
C SER A 12 3.45 -1.88 3.47
N ALA A 13 3.83 -0.74 2.89
CA ALA A 13 5.14 -0.54 2.28
C ALA A 13 6.27 -0.64 3.33
N GLU A 14 6.10 -0.01 4.50
CA GLU A 14 7.07 -0.09 5.60
C GLU A 14 7.22 -1.52 6.13
N LEU A 15 6.12 -2.28 6.26
CA LEU A 15 6.16 -3.69 6.65
C LEU A 15 6.89 -4.54 5.60
N THR A 16 6.71 -4.23 4.32
CA THR A 16 7.44 -4.89 3.23
C THR A 16 8.94 -4.67 3.37
N ARG A 17 9.38 -3.42 3.63
CA ARG A 17 10.79 -3.09 3.89
C ARG A 17 11.37 -3.79 5.11
N ARG A 18 10.55 -4.07 6.12
CA ARG A 18 10.95 -4.81 7.33
C ARG A 18 10.89 -6.33 7.16
N SER A 19 10.79 -6.84 5.93
CA SER A 19 10.65 -8.28 5.64
C SER A 19 9.43 -8.93 6.30
N ARG A 20 8.38 -8.14 6.61
CA ARG A 20 7.11 -8.60 7.19
C ARG A 20 6.03 -8.70 6.12
N PHE A 21 6.32 -9.46 5.05
CA PHE A 21 5.48 -9.51 3.85
C PHE A 21 4.03 -9.94 4.13
N VAL A 22 3.82 -10.94 4.98
CA VAL A 22 2.45 -11.42 5.29
C VAL A 22 1.61 -10.32 5.95
N ASP A 23 2.19 -9.59 6.91
CA ASP A 23 1.51 -8.48 7.59
C ASP A 23 1.24 -7.31 6.62
N ALA A 24 2.20 -7.00 5.75
CA ALA A 24 2.04 -6.01 4.69
C ALA A 24 0.87 -6.37 3.76
N LEU A 25 0.86 -7.60 3.25
CA LEU A 25 -0.17 -8.08 2.34
C LEU A 25 -1.56 -8.04 2.97
N GLN A 26 -1.69 -8.46 4.24
CA GLN A 26 -2.96 -8.40 4.96
C GLN A 26 -3.49 -6.96 5.06
N LEU A 27 -2.61 -6.02 5.40
CA LEU A 27 -3.00 -4.61 5.56
C LEU A 27 -3.36 -3.96 4.21
N GLY A 28 -2.54 -4.18 3.17
CA GLY A 28 -2.79 -3.68 1.83
C GLY A 28 -4.06 -4.26 1.20
N ALA A 29 -4.28 -5.57 1.33
CA ALA A 29 -5.48 -6.24 0.83
C ALA A 29 -6.75 -5.74 1.54
N ALA A 30 -6.70 -5.53 2.86
CA ALA A 30 -7.81 -4.97 3.60
C ALA A 30 -8.16 -3.55 3.13
N ALA A 31 -7.16 -2.72 2.81
CA ALA A 31 -7.37 -1.37 2.29
C ALA A 31 -8.01 -1.39 0.89
N ILE A 32 -7.54 -2.27 0.00
CA ILE A 32 -8.09 -2.43 -1.36
C ILE A 32 -9.52 -2.97 -1.31
N ASN A 33 -9.82 -3.92 -0.42
CA ASN A 33 -11.16 -4.52 -0.33
C ASN A 33 -12.22 -3.54 0.20
N GLN A 34 -11.83 -2.59 1.04
CA GLN A 34 -12.73 -1.58 1.62
C GLN A 34 -12.91 -0.33 0.73
N ALA A 35 -12.15 -0.23 -0.36
CA ALA A 35 -12.19 0.91 -1.26
C ALA A 35 -13.46 0.92 -2.12
N THR A 36 -14.03 2.12 -2.30
CA THR A 36 -15.01 2.36 -3.37
C THR A 36 -14.33 2.35 -4.74
N ASP A 37 -15.09 2.29 -5.83
CA ASP A 37 -14.52 2.23 -7.18
C ASP A 37 -13.69 3.47 -7.54
N ALA A 38 -14.13 4.66 -7.09
CA ALA A 38 -13.34 5.89 -7.24
C ALA A 38 -12.00 5.81 -6.48
N GLU A 39 -12.03 5.26 -5.27
CA GLU A 39 -10.82 5.10 -4.45
C GLU A 39 -9.89 4.03 -5.02
N ARG A 40 -10.40 2.98 -5.68
CA ARG A 40 -9.55 1.98 -6.35
C ARG A 40 -8.66 2.62 -7.43
N ALA A 41 -9.19 3.58 -8.18
CA ALA A 41 -8.42 4.32 -9.17
C ALA A 41 -7.31 5.15 -8.52
N GLU A 42 -7.60 5.78 -7.38
CA GLU A 42 -6.60 6.54 -6.62
C GLU A 42 -5.55 5.64 -5.95
N ILE A 43 -5.95 4.45 -5.45
CA ILE A 43 -5.03 3.45 -4.89
C ILE A 43 -4.07 2.95 -5.96
N ARG A 44 -4.57 2.67 -7.17
CA ARG A 44 -3.75 2.28 -8.33
C ARG A 44 -2.69 3.33 -8.60
N GLN A 45 -3.10 4.59 -8.76
CA GLN A 45 -2.17 5.70 -8.99
C GLN A 45 -1.14 5.81 -7.86
N TRP A 46 -1.58 5.73 -6.61
CA TRP A 46 -0.69 5.81 -5.46
C TRP A 46 0.35 4.68 -5.45
N LEU A 47 -0.06 3.44 -5.76
CA LEU A 47 0.85 2.30 -5.83
C LEU A 47 1.88 2.45 -6.96
N ASP A 48 1.46 2.95 -8.12
CA ASP A 48 2.37 3.23 -9.23
C ASP A 48 3.42 4.27 -8.81
N ASP A 49 2.99 5.37 -8.17
CA ASP A 49 3.86 6.45 -7.69
C ASP A 49 4.81 6.01 -6.55
N HIS A 50 4.47 4.95 -5.80
CA HIS A 50 5.21 4.49 -4.62
C HIS A 50 5.78 3.08 -4.80
N THR A 51 5.95 2.61 -6.03
CA THR A 51 6.51 1.27 -6.30
C THR A 51 7.84 1.07 -5.56
N ASP A 52 8.71 2.09 -5.58
CA ASP A 52 10.02 2.06 -4.94
C ASP A 52 9.98 1.82 -3.43
N ASP A 53 8.86 2.16 -2.76
CA ASP A 53 8.69 1.93 -1.33
C ASP A 53 8.51 0.46 -0.96
N PHE A 54 8.19 -0.41 -1.93
CA PHE A 54 7.97 -1.85 -1.75
C PHE A 54 9.17 -2.71 -2.16
N ILE A 55 9.98 -2.26 -3.12
CA ILE A 55 11.13 -3.03 -3.63
C ILE A 55 12.40 -2.79 -2.81
N GLY A 56 12.44 -1.75 -1.98
CA GLY A 56 13.63 -1.34 -1.26
C GLY A 56 14.68 -0.79 -2.24
N ARG A 57 15.19 0.42 -2.00
CA ARG A 57 16.30 0.91 -2.82
C ARG A 57 17.47 -0.05 -2.66
N THR A 58 17.82 -0.73 -3.77
CA THR A 58 19.12 -1.37 -3.91
C THR A 58 20.08 -0.23 -4.23
N ASP A 59 20.85 0.22 -3.24
CA ASP A 59 22.03 1.04 -3.49
C ASP A 59 23.06 0.25 -4.33
#